data_AF-A0A953H5E6-F1
#
_entry.id   AF-A0A953H5E6-F1
#
_cell.length_a   1.000
_cell.length_b   1.000
_cell.length_c   1.000
_cell.angle_alpha   90.00
_cell.angle_beta   90.00
_cell.angle_gamma   90.00
#
_symmetry.space_group_name_H-M   'P 1'
#
loop_
_entity.id
_entity.type
_entity.pdbx_description
1 polymer ?
#
loop_
_entity_poly.entity_id
_entity_poly.type
_entity_poly.pdbx_seq_one_letter_code
_entity_poly.pdbx_strand_id
1 'polypeptide(L)' 'MGIFVLLGFIVGTFFFQAPAFQMAVTVGGLLLFALFVLYDTSRIMLHLDASEWVAGALSLFVDFINLFVRILSLLSDRR' A
#
# COMPACT_ATOMS: atom_id res chain seq x y z
N MET A 1 10.53 4.61 -2.33
CA MET A 1 10.92 3.28 -1.81
C MET A 1 9.89 2.20 -2.15
N GLY A 2 8.59 2.40 -1.92
CA GLY A 2 7.55 1.39 -2.24
C GLY A 2 7.46 0.94 -3.71
N ILE A 3 7.72 1.84 -4.67
CA ILE A 3 7.73 1.52 -6.11
C ILE A 3 8.80 0.48 -6.49
N PHE A 4 9.98 0.53 -5.87
CA PHE A 4 11.06 -0.42 -6.16
C PHE A 4 10.77 -1.83 -5.61
N VAL A 5 10.06 -1.90 -4.49
CA VAL A 5 9.61 -3.18 -3.89
C VAL A 5 8.58 -3.85 -4.80
N LEU A 6 7.61 -3.08 -5.31
CA LEU A 6 6.62 -3.57 -6.28
C LEU A 6 7.27 -4.07 -7.57
N LEU A 7 8.25 -3.32 -8.10
CA LEU A 7 8.99 -3.73 -9.29
C LEU A 7 9.73 -5.06 -9.07
N GLY A 8 10.31 -5.28 -7.89
CA GLY A 8 10.94 -6.56 -7.54
C GLY A 8 9.97 -7.74 -7.54
N PHE A 9 8.76 -7.56 -7.01
CA PHE A 9 7.71 -8.58 -7.03
C PHE A 9 7.24 -8.90 -8.45
N ILE A 10 7.03 -7.88 -9.29
CA ILE A 10 6.61 -8.03 -10.69
C ILE A 10 7.67 -8.82 -11.47
N VAL A 11 8.95 -8.45 -11.35
CA VAL A 11 10.06 -9.15 -12.01
C VAL A 11 10.16 -10.60 -11.52
N GLY A 12 9.99 -10.86 -10.22
CA GLY A 12 9.99 -12.21 -9.66
C GLY A 12 8.93 -13.13 -10.28
N THR A 13 7.72 -12.61 -10.53
CA THR A 13 6.64 -13.37 -11.19
C THR A 13 6.93 -13.76 -12.64
N PHE A 14 7.81 -13.05 -13.35
CA PHE A 14 8.22 -13.43 -14.71
C PHE A 14 9.12 -14.67 -14.73
N PHE A 15 9.90 -14.90 -13.66
CA PHE A 15 10.82 -16.06 -13.57
C PHE A 15 10.16 -17.31 -12.97
N PHE A 16 9.17 -17.14 -12.09
CA PHE A 16 8.47 -18.24 -11.43
C PHE A 16 6.97 -18.21 -11.73
N GLN A 17 6.55 -18.94 -12.77
CA GLN A 17 5.15 -19.02 -13.23
C GLN A 17 4.29 -20.04 -12.46
N ALA A 18 4.66 -20.37 -11.22
CA ALA A 18 3.90 -21.31 -10.41
C ALA A 18 2.69 -20.61 -9.76
N PRO A 19 1.47 -21.20 -9.80
CA PRO A 19 0.28 -20.59 -9.21
C PRO A 19 0.43 -20.25 -7.71
N ALA A 20 1.12 -21.10 -6.95
CA ALA A 20 1.42 -20.86 -5.54
C ALA A 20 2.37 -19.67 -5.32
N PHE A 21 3.33 -19.47 -6.24
CA PHE A 21 4.28 -18.36 -6.17
C PHE A 21 3.59 -17.02 -6.47
N GLN A 22 2.71 -16.98 -7.47
CA GLN A 22 1.89 -15.79 -7.76
C GLN A 22 1.03 -15.37 -6.57
N MET A 23 0.41 -16.34 -5.89
CA MET A 23 -0.40 -16.06 -4.71
C MET A 23 0.45 -15.52 -3.55
N ALA A 24 1.64 -16.08 -3.31
CA ALA A 24 2.57 -15.61 -2.29
C ALA A 24 3.09 -14.18 -2.59
N VAL A 25 3.40 -13.89 -3.86
CA VAL A 25 3.80 -12.56 -4.32
C VAL A 25 2.68 -11.54 -4.10
N THR A 26 1.43 -11.91 -4.42
CA THR A 26 0.27 -11.03 -4.26
C THR A 26 0.00 -10.71 -2.79
N VAL A 27 0.00 -11.73 -1.93
CA VAL A 27 -0.22 -11.55 -0.48
C VAL A 27 0.95 -10.80 0.16
N GLY A 28 2.18 -11.12 -0.21
CA GLY A 28 3.38 -10.45 0.28
C GLY A 28 3.44 -8.97 -0.11
N GLY A 29 3.10 -8.65 -1.36
CA GLY A 29 3.00 -7.27 -1.85
C GLY A 29 1.92 -6.46 -1.11
N LEU A 30 0.77 -7.07 -0.84
CA LEU A 30 -0.31 -6.46 -0.07
C LEU A 30 0.12 -6.13 1.37
N LEU A 31 0.75 -7.09 2.06
CA LEU A 31 1.23 -6.90 3.44
C LEU A 31 2.30 -5.81 3.54
N LEU A 32 3.25 -5.77 2.59
CA LEU A 32 4.28 -4.73 2.55
C LEU A 32 3.69 -3.34 2.32
N PHE A 33 2.67 -3.23 1.46
CA PHE A 33 1.97 -1.97 1.25
C PHE A 33 1.24 -1.49 2.50
N ALA A 34 0.54 -2.40 3.18
CA ALA A 34 -0.12 -2.08 4.44
C ALA A 34 0.87 -1.60 5.51
N LEU A 35 2.06 -2.22 5.56
CA LEU A 35 3.13 -1.81 6.47
C LEU A 35 3.69 -0.41 6.13
N PHE A 36 3.84 -0.09 4.84
CA PHE A 36 4.25 1.25 4.42
C PHE A 36 3.25 2.32 4.80
N VAL A 37 1.95 2.09 4.59
CA VAL A 37 0.90 3.02 5.01
C VAL A 37 0.93 3.26 6.52
N LEU A 38 1.11 2.19 7.31
CA LEU A 38 1.24 2.31 8.76
C LEU A 38 2.48 3.11 9.17
N TYR A 39 3.60 2.89 8.49
CA TYR A 39 4.85 3.63 8.72
C TYR A 39 4.71 5.11 8.38
N ASP A 40 4.11 5.44 7.23
CA ASP A 40 3.87 6.82 6.81
C ASP A 40 2.91 7.53 7.77
N THR A 41 1.86 6.83 8.23
CA THR A 41 0.96 7.31 9.28
C THR A 41 1.71 7.62 10.58
N SER A 42 2.60 6.71 11.03
CA SER A 42 3.39 6.91 12.25
C SER A 42 4.36 8.08 12.11
N ARG A 43 4.98 8.25 10.94
CA ARG A 43 5.85 9.40 10.64
C ARG A 43 5.08 10.72 10.70
N ILE A 44 3.89 10.77 10.11
CA ILE A 44 3.02 11.95 10.16
C ILE A 44 2.59 12.22 11.61
N MET A 45 2.19 11.21 12.38
CA MET A 45 1.70 11.42 13.75
C MET A 45 2.80 11.80 14.75
N LEU A 46 4.04 11.33 14.58
CA LEU A 46 5.12 11.51 15.55
C LEU A 46 6.10 12.63 15.21
N HIS A 47 6.16 13.08 13.95
CA HIS A 47 7.20 13.99 13.47
C HIS A 47 6.69 15.20 12.68
N LEU A 48 5.37 15.45 12.60
CA LEU A 48 4.86 16.68 11.97
C LEU A 48 4.93 17.87 12.93
N ASP A 49 5.39 19.00 12.40
CA ASP A 49 5.60 20.23 13.16
C ASP A 49 4.31 21.04 13.38
N ALA A 50 4.29 21.87 14.44
CA ALA A 50 3.20 22.75 14.94
C ALA A 50 2.39 23.55 13.87
N SER A 51 2.97 23.74 12.69
CA SER A 51 2.38 24.51 11.59
C SER A 51 1.69 23.68 10.51
N GLU A 52 1.88 22.35 10.44
CA GLU A 52 1.49 21.54 9.26
C GLU A 52 0.43 20.46 9.50
N TRP A 53 -0.13 20.37 10.70
CA TRP A 53 -1.18 19.45 11.17
C TRP A 53 -2.37 19.36 10.22
N VAL A 54 -2.82 20.50 9.69
CA VAL A 54 -3.95 20.55 8.75
C VAL A 54 -3.58 19.87 7.44
N ALA A 55 -2.38 20.11 6.91
CA ALA A 55 -1.90 19.46 5.70
C ALA A 55 -1.66 17.96 5.92
N GLY A 56 -1.12 17.57 7.07
CA GLY A 56 -0.95 16.16 7.46
C GLY A 56 -2.28 15.41 7.58
N ALA A 57 -3.28 16.02 8.24
CA ALA A 57 -4.62 15.44 8.35
C ALA A 57 -5.32 15.31 6.99
N LEU A 58 -5.15 16.31 6.11
CA LEU A 58 -5.71 16.27 4.76
C LEU A 58 -5.06 15.17 3.91
N SER A 59 -3.74 14.99 4.00
CA SER A 59 -3.01 13.91 3.33
C SER A 59 -3.50 12.54 3.82
N LEU A 60 -3.64 12.36 5.13
CA LEU A 60 -4.13 11.12 5.73
C LEU A 60 -5.57 10.80 5.27
N PHE A 61 -6.41 11.81 5.16
CA PHE A 61 -7.77 11.67 4.64
C PHE A 61 -7.79 11.18 3.19
N VAL A 62 -6.94 11.76 2.33
CA VAL A 62 -6.81 11.35 0.91
C VAL A 62 -6.29 9.92 0.79
N ASP A 63 -5.30 9.54 1.60
CA ASP A 63 -4.75 8.17 1.62
C ASP A 63 -5.79 7.15 2.08
N PHE A 64 -6.59 7.49 3.09
CA PHE A 64 -7.68 6.64 3.58
C PHE A 64 -8.77 6.41 2.51
N ILE A 65 -9.19 7.47 1.80
CA ILE A 65 -10.18 7.36 0.71
C ILE A 65 -9.64 6.49 -0.44
N ASN A 66 -8.37 6.67 -0.81
CA ASN A 66 -7.73 5.83 -1.85
C ASN A 66 -7.68 4.35 -1.46
N LEU A 67 -7.42 4.05 -0.19
CA LEU A 67 -7.45 2.69 0.34
C LEU A 67 -8.86 2.11 0.32
N PHE A 68 -9.86 2.90 0.73
CA PHE A 68 -11.27 2.50 0.71
C PHE A 68 -11.76 2.16 -0.71
N VAL A 69 -11.45 2.99 -1.70
CA VAL A 69 -11.84 2.75 -3.10
C VAL A 69 -11.17 1.49 -3.66
N ARG A 70 -9.90 1.21 -3.33
CA ARG A 70 -9.22 -0.03 -3.75
C ARG A 70 -9.86 -1.26 -3.14
N ILE A 71 -10.27 -1.21 -1.87
CA ILE A 71 -11.01 -2.30 -1.22
C ILE A 71 -12.36 -2.51 -1.91
N LEU A 72 -13.11 -1.44 -2.18
CA LEU A 72 -14.38 -1.54 -2.89
C LEU A 72 -14.21 -2.11 -4.30
N SER A 73 -13.16 -1.72 -5.03
CA SER A 73 -12.85 -2.28 -6.35
C SER A 73 -12.60 -3.78 -6.25
N LEU A 74 -11.78 -4.25 -5.30
CA LEU A 74 -11.53 -5.69 -5.09
C LEU A 74 -12.80 -6.47 -4.70
N LEU A 75 -13.73 -5.84 -4.00
CA LEU A 75 -15.01 -6.44 -3.64
C LEU A 75 -16.00 -6.45 -4.83
N SER A 76 -15.98 -5.40 -5.64
CA SER A 76 -16.84 -5.23 -6.81
C SER A 76 -16.40 -6.08 -8.01
N ASP A 77 -15.10 -6.38 -8.12
CA ASP A 77 -14.52 -7.24 -9.16
C ASP A 77 -14.83 -8.74 -8.94
N ARG A 78 -15.63 -9.07 -7.92
CA ARG A 78 -16.19 -10.42 -7.71
C ARG A 78 -17.59 -10.57 -8.33
N ARG A 79 -17.72 -10.25 -9.62
CA ARG A 79 -18.83 -10.65 -10.48
C ARG A 79 -18.32 -11.34 -11.74
#